data_AF-A0A7Y4TWP0-F1
#
_entry.id   AF-A0A7Y4TWP0-F1
#
_cell.length_a   1.000
_cell.length_b   1.000
_cell.length_c   1.000
_cell.angle_alpha   90.00
_cell.angle_beta   90.00
_cell.angle_gamma   90.00
#
_symmetry.space_group_name_H-M   'P 1'
#
loop_
_entity.id
_entity.type
_entity.pdbx_description
1 polymer ?
#
loop_
_entity_poly.entity_id
_entity_poly.type
_entity_poly.pdbx_seq_one_letter_code
_entity_poly.pdbx_strand_id
1 'polypeptide(L)' 'MKRQTLRKLTVAFKAVEKDVSPRVAELAAKSSTGQLSEEEQAEYARIVQLNALLSLLKLQTQAHPTPLSVAR' A
#
# COMPACT_ATOMS: atom_id res chain seq x y z
N MET A 1 7.54 -6.93 -16.08
CA MET A 1 6.25 -6.23 -16.29
C MET A 1 6.40 -5.11 -17.33
N LYS A 2 5.37 -4.76 -18.10
CA LYS A 2 5.40 -3.63 -19.05
C LYS A 2 5.50 -2.29 -18.30
N ARG A 3 6.30 -1.33 -18.76
CA ARG A 3 6.48 0.01 -18.12
C ARG A 3 5.16 0.76 -17.88
N GLN A 4 4.19 0.58 -18.78
CA GLN A 4 2.85 1.17 -18.65
C GLN A 4 2.07 0.59 -17.45
N THR A 5 2.19 -0.71 -17.19
CA THR A 5 1.57 -1.39 -16.05
C THR A 5 2.14 -0.86 -14.74
N LEU A 6 3.45 -0.66 -14.66
CA LEU A 6 4.11 -0.08 -13.49
C LEU A 6 3.64 1.36 -13.23
N ARG A 7 3.56 2.21 -14.27
CA ARG A 7 3.04 3.58 -14.14
C ARG A 7 1.60 3.63 -13.61
N LYS A 8 0.71 2.81 -14.17
CA LYS A 8 -0.70 2.73 -13.71
C LYS A 8 -0.76 2.30 -12.25
N LEU A 9 0.06 1.33 -11.86
CA LEU A 9 0.14 0.86 -10.49
C LEU A 9 0.65 1.96 -9.54
N THR A 10 1.68 2.71 -9.91
CA THR A 10 2.17 3.86 -9.13
C THR A 10 1.11 4.94 -8.93
N VAL A 11 0.31 5.24 -9.96
CA VAL A 11 -0.79 6.21 -9.85
C VAL A 11 -1.87 5.71 -8.90
N ALA A 12 -2.27 4.44 -9.04
CA ALA A 12 -3.25 3.81 -8.14
C ALA A 12 -2.76 3.83 -6.69
N PHE A 13 -1.48 3.53 -6.44
CA PHE A 13 -0.88 3.62 -5.11
C PHE A 13 -0.99 5.03 -4.50
N LYS A 14 -0.67 6.08 -5.28
CA LYS A 14 -0.75 7.47 -4.80
C LYS A 14 -2.19 7.91 -4.48
N ALA A 15 -3.16 7.46 -5.27
CA ALA A 15 -4.57 7.73 -5.01
C ALA A 15 -5.01 7.08 -3.69
N VAL A 16 -4.70 5.79 -3.51
CA VAL A 16 -5.00 5.06 -2.27
C VAL A 16 -4.30 5.69 -1.07
N GLU A 17 -3.02 6.08 -1.19
CA GLU A 17 -2.30 6.76 -0.11
C GLU A 17 -2.98 8.07 0.29
N LYS A 18 -3.41 8.89 -0.67
CA LYS A 18 -4.11 10.14 -0.40
C LYS A 18 -5.46 9.93 0.30
N ASP A 19 -6.21 8.93 -0.14
CA ASP A 19 -7.58 8.71 0.33
C ASP A 19 -7.62 7.94 1.67
N VAL A 20 -6.68 7.02 1.89
CA VAL A 20 -6.67 6.13 3.05
C VAL A 20 -5.81 6.67 4.20
N SER A 21 -4.77 7.47 3.94
CA SER A 21 -3.86 7.98 4.98
C SER A 21 -4.55 8.78 6.10
N PRO A 22 -5.51 9.70 5.82
CA PRO A 22 -6.22 10.42 6.87
C PRO A 22 -7.03 9.48 7.78
N ARG A 23 -7.69 8.48 7.20
CA ARG A 23 -8.50 7.50 7.93
C ARG A 23 -7.64 6.59 8.80
N VAL A 24 -6.47 6.19 8.31
CA VAL A 24 -5.49 5.42 9.10
C VAL A 24 -4.99 6.22 10.29
N ALA A 25 -4.70 7.51 10.12
CA ALA A 25 -4.27 8.38 11.20
C ALA A 25 -5.36 8.51 12.28
N GLU A 26 -6.63 8.64 11.87
CA GLU A 26 -7.78 8.67 12.78
C GLU A 26 -7.91 7.36 13.57
N LEU A 27 -7.86 6.20 12.88
CA LEU A 27 -7.96 4.90 13.52
C LEU A 27 -6.78 4.64 14.47
N ALA A 28 -5.57 5.08 14.12
CA ALA A 28 -4.39 4.96 14.99
C ALA A 28 -4.52 5.82 16.26
N ALA A 29 -5.07 7.04 16.13
CA ALA A 29 -5.35 7.91 17.27
C ALA A 29 -6.41 7.29 18.20
N LYS A 30 -7.53 6.80 17.65
CA LYS A 30 -8.58 6.10 18.41
C LYS A 30 -8.08 4.81 19.05
N SER A 31 -7.19 4.08 18.37
CA SER A 31 -6.56 2.88 18.91
C SER A 31 -5.74 3.20 20.16
N SER A 32 -4.96 4.28 20.11
CA SER A 32 -4.10 4.71 21.20
C SER A 32 -4.89 5.16 22.44
N THR A 33 -6.13 5.62 22.26
CA THR A 33 -7.05 5.97 23.36
C THR A 33 -7.99 4.83 23.77
N GLY A 34 -7.90 3.66 23.13
CA GLY A 34 -8.77 2.51 23.39
C GLY A 34 -10.23 2.72 22.97
N GLN A 35 -10.49 3.64 22.04
CA GLN A 35 -11.83 4.08 21.62
C GLN A 35 -12.26 3.53 20.25
N LEU A 36 -11.54 2.55 19.71
CA LEU A 36 -11.95 1.90 18.45
C LEU A 36 -13.22 1.10 18.66
N SER A 37 -14.25 1.38 17.84
CA SER A 37 -15.41 0.47 17.74
C SER A 37 -15.02 -0.85 17.09
N GLU A 38 -15.89 -1.86 17.18
CA GLU A 38 -15.67 -3.15 16.51
C GLU A 38 -15.59 -3.00 14.99
N GLU A 39 -16.41 -2.11 14.39
CA GLU A 39 -16.35 -1.82 12.96
C GLU A 39 -15.02 -1.17 12.56
N GLU A 40 -14.52 -0.25 13.41
CA GLU A 40 -13.26 0.44 13.21
C GLU A 40 -12.05 -0.49 13.39
N GLN A 41 -12.12 -1.46 14.30
CA GLN A 41 -11.11 -2.53 14.41
C GLN A 41 -11.07 -3.39 13.15
N ALA A 42 -12.24 -3.79 12.64
CA ALA A 42 -12.34 -4.56 11.40
C ALA A 42 -11.83 -3.76 10.20
N GLU A 43 -12.12 -2.45 10.14
CA GLU A 43 -11.59 -1.53 9.14
C GLU A 43 -10.05 -1.45 9.22
N TYR A 44 -9.51 -1.23 10.41
CA TYR A 44 -8.07 -1.16 10.63
C TYR A 44 -7.36 -2.46 10.21
N ALA A 45 -7.92 -3.62 10.58
CA ALA A 45 -7.39 -4.93 10.18
C ALA A 45 -7.34 -5.09 8.65
N ARG A 46 -8.39 -4.66 7.93
CA ARG A 46 -8.41 -4.66 6.46
C ARG A 46 -7.33 -3.76 5.88
N ILE A 47 -7.10 -2.59 6.46
CA ILE A 47 -6.06 -1.66 5.98
C ILE A 47 -4.67 -2.27 6.19
N VAL A 48 -4.41 -2.92 7.32
CA VAL A 48 -3.14 -3.64 7.59
C VAL A 48 -2.91 -4.75 6.56
N GLN A 49 -3.93 -5.55 6.26
CA GLN A 49 -3.86 -6.60 5.23
C GLN A 49 -3.55 -6.01 3.84
N LEU A 50 -4.22 -4.92 3.47
CA LEU A 50 -3.92 -4.17 2.26
C LEU A 50 -2.46 -3.73 2.21
N ASN A 51 -1.94 -3.12 3.28
CA ASN A 51 -0.55 -2.68 3.35
C ASN A 51 0.44 -3.85 3.15
N ALA A 52 0.17 -5.02 3.74
CA ALA A 52 0.99 -6.22 3.55
C ALA A 52 1.03 -6.65 2.07
N LEU A 53 -0.13 -6.70 1.39
CA LEU A 53 -0.23 -7.03 -0.04
C LEU A 53 0.52 -6.02 -0.91
N LEU A 54 0.37 -4.72 -0.61
CA LEU A 54 1.06 -3.64 -1.33
C LEU A 54 2.59 -3.75 -1.15
N SER A 55 3.05 -4.12 0.04
CA SER A 55 4.47 -4.32 0.33
C SER A 55 5.05 -5.52 -0.44
N LEU A 56 4.31 -6.63 -0.55
CA LEU A 56 4.69 -7.77 -1.38
C LEU A 56 4.78 -7.39 -2.87
N LEU A 57 3.81 -6.63 -3.39
CA LEU A 57 3.84 -6.15 -4.78
C LEU A 57 5.05 -5.22 -5.04
N LYS A 58 5.39 -4.35 -4.08
CA LYS A 58 6.60 -3.51 -4.16
C LYS A 58 7.87 -4.36 -4.19
N LEU A 59 7.99 -5.35 -3.32
CA LEU A 59 9.13 -6.28 -3.31
C LEU A 59 9.27 -7.05 -4.63
N GLN A 60 8.17 -7.56 -5.19
CA GLN A 60 8.19 -8.26 -6.48
C GLN A 60 8.63 -7.36 -7.65
N THR A 61 8.29 -6.07 -7.58
CA THR A 61 8.70 -5.09 -8.60
C THR A 61 10.15 -4.62 -8.44
N GLN A 62 10.68 -4.60 -7.21
CA GLN A 62 12.08 -4.28 -6.93
C GLN A 62 13.03 -5.47 -7.13
N ALA A 63 12.58 -6.70 -6.87
CA ALA A 63 13.35 -7.94 -7.06
C ALA A 63 13.56 -8.31 -8.54
N HIS A 64 12.88 -7.63 -9.46
CA HIS A 64 13.21 -7.63 -10.88
C HIS A 64 13.86 -6.30 -11.28
N PRO A 65 15.15 -6.09 -10.98
CA PRO A 65 15.92 -5.21 -11.85
C PRO A 65 15.87 -5.88 -13.22
N THR A 66 15.16 -5.28 -14.17
CA THR A 66 15.40 -5.58 -15.59
C THR A 66 16.91 -5.63 -15.76
N PRO A 67 17.51 -6.74 -16.23
CA PRO A 67 18.87 -6.68 -16.69
C PRO A 67 18.80 -5.70 -17.85
N LEU A 68 19.33 -4.49 -17.63
CA LEU A 68 19.70 -3.63 -18.73
C LEU A 68 20.65 -4.49 -19.54
N SER A 69 20.15 -4.93 -20.69
CA SER A 69 20.91 -5.55 -21.76
C SER A 69 22.23 -4.79 -21.87
N VAL A 70 23.30 -5.41 -21.39
CA VAL A 70 24.66 -5.06 -21.78
C VAL A 70 24.76 -5.48 -23.24
N ALA A 71 24.28 -4.62 -24.13
CA ALA A 71 24.58 -4.70 -25.55
C ALA A 71 25.84 -3.85 -25.76
N ARG A 72 26.85 -4.53 -26.29
CA ARG A 72 28.21 -4.11 -26.58
C ARG A 72 28.32 -2.79 -27.34
#